data_AF-A0A7C7DTM3-F1
#
_entry.id   AF-A0A7C7DTM3-F1
#
_cell.length_a   1.000
_cell.length_b   1.000
_cell.length_c   1.000
_cell.angle_alpha   90.00
_cell.angle_beta   90.00
_cell.angle_gamma   90.00
#
_symmetry.space_group_name_H-M   'P 1'
#
loop_
_entity.id
_entity.type
_entity.pdbx_description
1 polymer ?
#
loop_
_entity_poly.entity_id
_entity_poly.type
_entity_poly.pdbx_seq_one_letter_code
_entity_poly.pdbx_strand_id
1 'polypeptide(L)' 'MVGKCSCMRRHKHDSATFFAQALALNPNRAQSKGVVCCVRIEEIDDPLMQSIRYMDKLVDELAKGKAMAKILRQSTA' A
#
# COMPACT_ATOMS: atom_id res chain seq x y z
N MET A 1 -6.99 -5.69 17.70
CA MET A 1 -7.92 -5.43 16.57
C MET A 1 -7.10 -5.27 15.29
N VAL A 2 -6.85 -6.37 14.57
CA VAL A 2 -6.23 -6.34 13.23
C VAL A 2 -7.31 -6.81 12.26
N GLY A 3 -8.08 -5.86 11.76
CA GLY A 3 -9.25 -6.10 10.91
C GLY A 3 -8.84 -6.51 9.50
N LYS A 4 -8.84 -7.82 9.25
CA LYS A 4 -9.15 -8.51 7.98
C LYS A 4 -8.43 -8.01 6.71
N CYS A 5 -7.15 -8.39 6.55
CA CYS A 5 -6.54 -8.62 5.22
C CYS A 5 -7.00 -9.95 4.58
N SER A 6 -8.16 -10.50 4.95
CA SER A 6 -8.61 -11.83 4.52
C SER A 6 -9.50 -11.84 3.27
N CYS A 7 -9.89 -10.69 2.73
CA CYS A 7 -10.86 -10.60 1.63
C CYS A 7 -10.32 -11.09 0.28
N MET A 8 -9.03 -10.90 0.00
CA MET A 8 -8.46 -11.14 -1.34
C MET A 8 -8.39 -12.64 -1.72
N ARG A 9 -8.39 -13.56 -0.75
CA ARG A 9 -8.20 -15.01 -1.00
C ARG A 9 -9.52 -15.81 -1.10
N ARG A 10 -10.68 -15.23 -0.75
CA ARG A 10 -12.00 -15.91 -0.81
C ARG A 10 -12.89 -15.46 -1.96
N HIS A 11 -12.67 -14.28 -2.50
CA HIS A 11 -13.38 -13.76 -3.66
C HIS A 11 -12.35 -13.27 -4.69
N LYS A 12 -12.49 -13.70 -5.95
CA LYS A 12 -11.77 -13.09 -7.08
C LYS A 12 -12.24 -11.64 -7.21
N HIS A 13 -11.65 -10.74 -6.44
CA HIS A 13 -11.92 -9.31 -6.54
C HIS A 13 -10.73 -8.62 -7.17
N ASP A 14 -11.00 -7.85 -8.21
CA ASP A 14 -10.01 -7.00 -8.85
C ASP A 14 -9.58 -5.88 -7.89
N SER A 15 -8.37 -5.37 -8.09
CA SER A 15 -7.76 -4.36 -7.22
C SER A 15 -8.66 -3.14 -7.01
N ALA A 16 -9.38 -2.71 -8.04
CA ALA A 16 -10.36 -1.62 -7.97
C ALA A 16 -11.42 -1.86 -6.89
N THR A 17 -12.02 -3.06 -6.88
CA THR A 17 -13.04 -3.45 -5.91
C THR A 17 -12.48 -3.54 -4.50
N PHE A 18 -11.24 -4.04 -4.36
CA PHE A 18 -10.55 -4.08 -3.06
C PHE A 18 -10.35 -2.68 -2.49
N PHE A 19 -9.83 -1.73 -3.29
CA PHE A 19 -9.59 -0.37 -2.83
C PHE A 19 -10.89 0.42 -2.60
N ALA A 20 -11.93 0.19 -3.39
CA ALA A 20 -13.24 0.80 -3.19
C ALA A 20 -13.91 0.35 -1.88
N GLN A 21 -13.69 -0.91 -1.47
CA GLN A 21 -14.25 -1.48 -0.24
C GLN A 21 -13.32 -1.35 0.97
N ALA A 22 -12.08 -0.89 0.78
CA ALA A 22 -11.12 -0.72 1.86
C ALA A 22 -11.57 0.43 2.79
N LEU A 23 -12.22 0.06 3.89
CA LEU A 23 -12.80 1.00 4.85
C LEU A 23 -11.77 1.93 5.51
N ALA A 24 -10.50 1.52 5.58
CA ALA A 24 -9.43 2.29 6.22
C ALA A 24 -8.08 2.01 5.58
N LEU A 25 -7.68 2.86 4.63
CA LEU A 25 -6.31 2.88 4.12
C LEU A 25 -5.39 3.61 5.11
N ASN A 26 -4.12 3.21 5.17
CA ASN A 26 -3.13 3.88 6.01
C ASN A 26 -3.03 5.37 5.62
N PRO A 27 -3.25 6.33 6.55
CA PRO A 27 -3.13 7.76 6.26
C PRO A 27 -1.71 8.15 5.84
N ASN A 28 -0.69 7.45 6.36
CA ASN A 28 0.71 7.75 6.05
C ASN A 28 1.17 7.21 4.70
N ARG A 29 0.30 6.56 3.91
CA ARG A 29 0.66 5.99 2.59
C ARG A 29 1.21 7.04 1.61
N ALA A 30 0.76 8.29 1.71
CA ALA A 30 1.26 9.40 0.89
C ALA A 30 2.75 9.73 1.15
N GLN A 31 3.29 9.29 2.29
CA GLN A 31 4.70 9.43 2.64
C GLN A 31 5.56 8.30 2.03
N SER A 32 4.94 7.29 1.42
CA SER A 32 5.62 6.22 0.67
C SER A 32 6.03 6.74 -0.71
N LYS A 33 7.08 7.58 -0.72
CA LYS A 33 7.64 8.21 -1.91
C LYS A 33 8.73 7.37 -2.57
N GLY A 34 9.02 7.69 -3.83
CA GLY A 34 10.12 7.12 -4.61
C GLY A 34 9.67 6.23 -5.75
N VAL A 35 10.60 5.37 -6.21
CA VAL A 35 10.40 4.49 -7.35
C VAL A 35 10.05 3.08 -6.89
N VAL A 36 9.08 2.47 -7.57
CA VAL A 36 8.67 1.07 -7.43
C VAL A 36 8.31 0.53 -8.82
N CYS A 37 8.69 -0.72 -9.13
CA CYS A 37 8.42 -1.33 -10.44
C CYS A 37 8.73 -0.40 -11.64
N CYS A 38 9.85 0.32 -11.58
CA CYS A 38 10.33 1.26 -12.61
C CYS A 38 9.51 2.56 -12.80
N VAL A 39 8.52 2.84 -11.96
CA VAL A 39 7.71 4.07 -12.01
C VAL A 39 7.84 4.88 -10.71
N ARG A 40 7.81 6.21 -10.81
CA ARG A 40 7.77 7.10 -9.64
C ARG A 40 6.32 7.27 -9.19
N ILE A 41 6.04 6.98 -7.92
CA ILE A 41 4.66 6.98 -7.39
C ILE A 41 4.02 8.39 -7.43
N GLU A 42 4.85 9.42 -7.26
CA GLU A 42 4.45 10.84 -7.26
C GLU A 42 4.01 11.34 -8.64
N GLU A 43 4.44 10.68 -9.72
CA GLU A 43 4.14 11.06 -11.10
C GLU A 43 2.94 10.27 -11.68
N ILE A 44 2.30 9.42 -10.87
CA ILE A 44 1.15 8.63 -11.31
C ILE A 44 -0.12 9.47 -11.17
N ASP A 45 -0.73 9.82 -12.29
CA ASP A 45 -1.97 10.60 -12.34
C ASP A 45 -3.20 9.81 -11.89
N ASP A 46 -3.25 8.50 -12.19
CA ASP A 46 -4.38 7.65 -11.83
C ASP A 46 -4.34 7.32 -10.31
N PRO A 47 -5.34 7.73 -9.53
CA PRO A 47 -5.35 7.55 -8.07
C PRO A 47 -5.49 6.08 -7.64
N LEU A 48 -6.12 5.23 -8.46
CA LEU A 48 -6.21 3.79 -8.22
C LEU A 48 -4.83 3.14 -8.45
N MET A 49 -4.18 3.48 -9.57
CA MET A 49 -2.82 2.99 -9.86
C MET A 49 -1.82 3.46 -8.83
N GLN A 50 -1.93 4.70 -8.37
CA GLN A 50 -1.09 5.25 -7.30
C GLN A 50 -1.28 4.45 -6.00
N SER A 51 -2.54 4.11 -5.65
CA SER A 51 -2.86 3.30 -4.48
C SER A 51 -2.31 1.87 -4.57
N ILE A 52 -2.35 1.26 -5.75
CA ILE A 52 -1.72 -0.04 -6.01
C ILE A 52 -0.21 0.05 -5.78
N ARG A 53 0.45 1.09 -6.33
CA ARG A 53 1.90 1.27 -6.18
C ARG A 53 2.35 1.58 -4.76
N TYR A 54 1.52 2.23 -3.95
CA TYR A 54 1.78 2.34 -2.51
C TYR A 54 1.88 0.95 -1.86
N MET A 55 0.97 0.02 -2.19
CA MET A 55 1.05 -1.36 -1.65
C MET A 55 2.29 -2.10 -2.14
N ASP A 56 2.59 -2.03 -3.44
CA ASP A 56 3.79 -2.65 -4.01
C ASP A 56 5.05 -2.16 -3.30
N LYS A 57 5.10 -0.87 -2.95
CA LYS A 57 6.24 -0.29 -2.24
C LYS A 57 6.40 -0.88 -0.84
N LEU A 58 5.30 -1.09 -0.10
CA LEU A 58 5.36 -1.71 1.23
C LEU A 58 5.89 -3.15 1.13
N VAL A 59 5.47 -3.90 0.11
CA VAL A 59 5.94 -5.27 -0.15
C VAL A 59 7.41 -5.29 -0.56
N ASP A 60 7.84 -4.38 -1.43
CA ASP A 60 9.26 -4.20 -1.83
C ASP A 60 10.15 -3.90 -0.61
N GLU A 61 9.71 -3.00 0.25
CA GLU A 61 10.44 -2.65 1.47
C GLU A 61 10.50 -3.81 2.48
N LEU A 62 9.43 -4.60 2.59
CA LEU A 62 9.39 -5.81 3.41
C LEU A 62 10.33 -6.88 2.85
N ALA A 63 10.33 -7.11 1.54
CA ALA A 63 11.23 -8.06 0.87
C ALA A 63 12.70 -7.68 1.02
N LYS A 64 13.00 -6.37 1.10
CA LYS A 64 14.32 -5.82 1.40
C LYS A 64 14.71 -5.89 2.89
N GLY A 65 13.86 -6.48 3.74
CA GLY A 65 14.15 -6.68 5.15
C GLY A 65 14.04 -5.43 6.02
N LYS A 66 13.34 -4.38 5.58
CA LYS A 66 13.12 -3.20 6.44
C LYS A 66 12.16 -3.56 7.60
N ALA A 67 12.38 -2.94 8.75
CA ALA A 67 11.51 -3.11 9.92
C ALA A 67 10.09 -2.57 9.66
N MET A 68 9.07 -3.24 10.22
CA MET A 68 7.65 -2.86 10.09
C MET A 68 7.37 -1.42 10.53
N ALA A 69 7.96 -0.96 11.65
CA ALA A 69 7.79 0.41 12.11
C ALA A 69 8.22 1.45 11.05
N LYS A 70 9.30 1.15 10.32
CA LYS A 70 9.80 2.01 9.23
C LYS A 70 8.90 1.93 8.00
N ILE A 71 8.39 0.74 7.65
CA ILE A 71 7.50 0.52 6.50
C ILE A 71 6.14 1.20 6.70
N LEU A 72 5.57 1.08 7.90
CA LEU A 72 4.30 1.72 8.25
C LEU A 72 4.41 3.23 8.44
N ARG A 73 5.63 3.78 8.37
CA ARG A 73 5.93 5.20 8.59
C ARG A 73 5.32 5.67 9.91
N GLN A 74 5.38 4.83 10.94
CA GLN A 74 4.94 5.21 12.27
C GLN A 74 5.99 6.19 12.80
N SER A 75 5.61 7.47 12.91
CA SER A 75 6.37 8.40 13.74
C SER A 75 6.24 7.89 15.16
N THR A 76 7.34 7.44 15.75
CA THR A 76 7.47 7.39 17.20
C THR A 76 7.20 8.80 17.73
N ALA A 77 6.01 9.00 18.30
CA ALA A 77 5.77 9.98 19.34
C ALA A 77 5.79 9.22 20.66
#